data_AF-A0A1A0HDY4-F1
#
_entry.id   AF-A0A1A0HDY4-F1
#
_cell.length_a   1.000
_cell.length_b   1.000
_cell.length_c   1.000
_cell.angle_alpha   90.00
_cell.angle_beta   90.00
_cell.angle_gamma   90.00
#
_symmetry.space_group_name_H-M   'P 1'
#
loop_
_entity.id
_entity.type
_entity.pdbx_description
1 polymer ?
#
loop_
_entity_poly.entity_id
_entity_poly.type
_entity_poly.pdbx_seq_one_letter_code
_entity_poly.pdbx_strand_id
1 'polypeptide(L)'
;MSQNGMWIIGYGSLIFKPPPLVSFRVSGTIQGYIRRFWQSSSDHRGTPELPGRVVTLVPLDDLKQHEIFNGSVHNYEILPSSGADLALKESAQDVSKLQAHDLKVWGVAYYIEPENVEEVKQYLDIREQDGYTLHTVEFHVHSMPDNNPEANDILSALPRADDGDLYIKSHVYIGTIDNQSFVGPESIAKTAQIIKSSRGPSGDNFLYLKNLTTSVIALHSDLASADSYLEALTHLSLPASQMEPKGFSQL
;
A
#
# COMPACT_ATOMS: atom_id res chain seq x y z
N MET A 1 21.58 -27.97 -1.84
CA MET A 1 20.27 -27.71 -2.46
C MET A 1 20.28 -26.24 -2.80
N SER A 2 20.29 -25.85 -4.07
CA SER A 2 20.19 -24.43 -4.44
C SER A 2 18.80 -23.98 -4.01
N GLN A 3 18.70 -23.23 -2.90
CA GLN A 3 17.45 -22.59 -2.54
C GLN A 3 17.11 -21.60 -3.67
N ASN A 4 15.85 -21.57 -4.10
CA ASN A 4 15.40 -20.52 -5.01
C ASN A 4 15.38 -19.19 -4.24
N GLY A 5 15.67 -18.07 -4.92
CA GLY A 5 15.57 -16.75 -4.33
C GLY A 5 14.14 -16.44 -3.87
N MET A 6 13.98 -15.38 -3.07
CA MET A 6 12.70 -14.98 -2.50
C MET A 6 12.24 -13.65 -3.07
N TRP A 7 10.93 -13.56 -3.33
CA TRP A 7 10.26 -12.28 -3.56
C TRP A 7 9.51 -11.81 -2.32
N ILE A 8 9.63 -10.51 -2.01
CA ILE A 8 8.87 -9.83 -0.97
C ILE A 8 8.23 -8.54 -1.52
N ILE A 9 6.94 -8.33 -1.25
CA ILE A 9 6.18 -7.17 -1.70
C ILE A 9 6.19 -6.07 -0.63
N GLY A 10 6.40 -4.84 -1.09
CA GLY A 10 6.15 -3.63 -0.32
C GLY A 10 4.97 -2.83 -0.88
N TYR A 11 3.93 -2.63 -0.06
CA TYR A 11 2.80 -1.74 -0.35
C TYR A 11 2.73 -0.51 0.59
N GLY A 12 3.58 -0.48 1.61
CA GLY A 12 3.70 0.57 2.61
C GLY A 12 5.12 1.12 2.70
N SER A 13 5.68 1.15 3.91
CA SER A 13 7.01 1.72 4.15
C SER A 13 8.13 1.10 3.31
N LEU A 14 8.01 -0.18 2.95
CA LEU A 14 8.99 -0.87 2.12
C LEU A 14 9.17 -0.20 0.74
N ILE A 15 8.18 0.52 0.20
CA ILE A 15 8.30 1.24 -1.08
C ILE A 15 9.42 2.29 -1.02
N PHE A 16 9.54 3.03 0.09
CA PHE A 16 10.51 4.11 0.28
C PHE A 16 11.64 3.79 1.28
N LYS A 17 11.54 2.66 1.98
CA LYS A 17 12.55 2.15 2.91
C LYS A 17 12.73 0.63 2.66
N PRO A 18 13.47 0.25 1.60
CA PRO A 18 13.63 -1.14 1.19
C PRO A 18 14.23 -2.01 2.30
N PRO A 19 14.06 -3.34 2.25
CA PRO A 19 14.83 -4.26 3.09
C PRO A 19 16.32 -4.23 2.71
N PRO A 20 17.22 -4.69 3.60
CA PRO A 20 18.63 -4.86 3.27
C PRO A 20 18.81 -5.99 2.23
N LEU A 21 19.99 -6.07 1.63
CA LEU A 21 20.42 -7.20 0.77
C LEU A 21 19.51 -7.49 -0.44
N VAL A 22 18.77 -6.48 -0.90
CA VAL A 22 18.00 -6.53 -2.14
C VAL A 22 18.94 -6.60 -3.34
N SER A 23 18.69 -7.55 -4.24
CA SER A 23 19.37 -7.64 -5.54
C SER A 23 18.77 -6.61 -6.51
N PHE A 24 17.47 -6.69 -6.74
CA PHE A 24 16.73 -5.71 -7.55
C PHE A 24 15.26 -5.63 -7.16
N ARG A 25 14.53 -4.69 -7.77
CA ARG A 25 13.09 -4.51 -7.56
C ARG A 25 12.35 -4.26 -8.87
N VAL A 26 11.06 -4.59 -8.87
CA VAL A 26 10.09 -4.25 -9.92
C VAL A 26 8.93 -3.44 -9.32
N SER A 27 8.27 -2.58 -10.10
CA SER A 27 6.99 -1.99 -9.71
C SER A 27 5.83 -2.71 -10.37
N GLY A 28 4.67 -2.66 -9.73
CA GLY A 28 3.52 -3.47 -10.12
C GLY A 28 2.34 -3.29 -9.19
N THR A 29 1.34 -4.15 -9.35
CA THR A 29 0.11 -4.12 -8.54
C THR A 29 -0.22 -5.47 -7.92
N ILE A 30 -0.77 -5.42 -6.72
CA ILE A 30 -1.53 -6.52 -6.12
C ILE A 30 -3.00 -6.31 -6.51
N GLN A 31 -3.63 -7.32 -7.09
CA GLN A 31 -5.06 -7.29 -7.46
C GLN A 31 -5.95 -7.86 -6.35
N GLY A 32 -7.16 -7.35 -6.20
CA GLY A 32 -8.16 -7.84 -5.25
C GLY A 32 -7.94 -7.37 -3.81
N TYR A 33 -7.25 -6.25 -3.62
CA TYR A 33 -7.03 -5.65 -2.30
C TYR A 33 -7.31 -4.14 -2.34
N ILE A 34 -7.65 -3.57 -1.20
CA ILE A 34 -7.53 -2.13 -0.95
C ILE A 34 -6.44 -1.87 0.08
N ARG A 35 -5.80 -0.70 -0.01
CA ARG A 35 -4.84 -0.22 0.98
C ARG A 35 -5.49 0.82 1.88
N ARG A 36 -5.43 0.64 3.21
CA ARG A 36 -6.00 1.58 4.18
C ARG A 36 -5.10 1.80 5.39
N PHE A 37 -5.13 3.00 5.96
CA PHE A 37 -4.46 3.35 7.22
C PHE A 37 -5.27 2.83 8.43
N TRP A 38 -5.59 1.55 8.41
CA TRP A 38 -6.45 0.88 9.40
C TRP A 38 -5.67 -0.07 10.32
N GLN A 39 -4.34 0.09 10.37
CA GLN A 39 -3.50 -0.56 11.36
C GLN A 39 -2.99 0.48 12.37
N SER A 40 -3.21 0.26 13.66
CA SER A 40 -2.58 1.06 14.71
C SER A 40 -1.07 0.79 14.77
N SER A 41 -0.28 1.83 15.04
CA SER A 41 1.16 1.69 15.31
C SER A 41 1.51 2.32 16.65
N SER A 42 1.91 1.50 17.61
CA SER A 42 2.27 1.91 18.97
C SER A 42 3.78 2.03 19.20
N ASP A 43 4.59 1.60 18.24
CA ASP A 43 6.04 1.38 18.37
C ASP A 43 6.89 2.14 17.33
N HIS A 44 6.29 2.54 16.21
CA HIS A 44 6.97 3.23 15.12
C HIS A 44 6.45 4.65 14.91
N ARG A 45 5.15 4.80 14.65
CA ARG A 45 4.52 6.08 14.22
C ARG A 45 3.61 6.70 15.28
N GLY A 46 3.46 6.04 16.42
CA GLY A 46 2.85 6.59 17.62
C GLY A 46 3.54 6.04 18.86
N THR A 47 2.82 6.09 19.98
CA THR A 47 3.19 5.45 21.25
C THR A 47 2.05 4.54 21.71
N PRO A 48 2.24 3.70 22.75
CA PRO A 48 1.15 2.91 23.32
C PRO A 48 -0.05 3.75 23.78
N GLU A 49 0.19 4.97 24.28
CA GLU A 49 -0.85 5.89 24.75
C GLU A 49 -1.51 6.68 23.62
N LEU A 50 -0.75 7.00 22.57
CA LEU A 50 -1.19 7.76 21.40
C LEU A 50 -0.75 7.03 20.12
N PRO A 51 -1.44 5.92 19.76
CA PRO A 51 -1.04 5.11 18.63
C PRO A 51 -1.30 5.85 17.32
N GLY A 52 -0.34 5.73 16.41
CA GLY A 52 -0.45 6.23 15.06
C GLY A 52 -1.33 5.33 14.18
N ARG A 53 -1.29 5.59 12.88
CA ARG A 53 -1.91 4.81 11.82
C ARG A 53 -0.88 4.49 10.76
N VAL A 54 -0.81 3.23 10.35
CA VAL A 54 0.01 2.73 9.24
C VAL A 54 -0.86 1.88 8.32
N VAL A 55 -0.35 1.55 7.13
CA VAL A 55 -1.15 0.86 6.11
C VAL A 55 -1.25 -0.65 6.36
N THR A 56 -2.42 -1.19 6.09
CA THR A 56 -2.63 -2.62 5.86
C THR A 56 -3.36 -2.83 4.52
N LEU A 57 -3.48 -4.09 4.11
CA LEU A 57 -4.29 -4.53 2.98
C LEU A 57 -5.56 -5.23 3.48
N VAL A 58 -6.69 -4.96 2.85
CA VAL A 58 -7.95 -5.70 3.09
C VAL A 58 -8.31 -6.44 1.80
N PRO A 59 -8.39 -7.78 1.81
CA PRO A 59 -8.69 -8.58 0.63
C PRO A 59 -10.15 -8.43 0.21
N LEU A 60 -10.42 -8.62 -1.08
CA LEU A 60 -11.75 -8.54 -1.68
C LEU A 60 -12.77 -9.46 -0.99
N ASP A 61 -12.37 -10.63 -0.53
CA ASP A 61 -13.25 -11.56 0.17
C ASP A 61 -13.79 -10.95 1.47
N ASP A 62 -12.94 -10.28 2.26
CA ASP A 62 -13.35 -9.55 3.46
C ASP A 62 -14.25 -8.35 3.10
N LEU A 63 -13.91 -7.63 2.03
CA LEU A 63 -14.74 -6.50 1.56
C LEU A 63 -16.16 -6.96 1.18
N LYS A 64 -16.30 -8.14 0.57
CA LYS A 64 -17.60 -8.71 0.19
C LYS A 64 -18.38 -9.27 1.38
N GLN A 65 -17.69 -9.81 2.37
CA GLN A 65 -18.33 -10.43 3.55
C GLN A 65 -18.78 -9.40 4.59
N HIS A 66 -18.17 -8.20 4.59
CA HIS A 66 -18.37 -7.21 5.64
C HIS A 66 -18.83 -5.86 5.06
N GLU A 67 -20.16 -5.64 5.05
CA GLU A 67 -20.78 -4.40 4.55
C GLU A 67 -20.24 -3.11 5.21
N ILE A 68 -19.66 -3.22 6.40
CA ILE A 68 -19.03 -2.10 7.12
C ILE A 68 -17.91 -1.43 6.29
N PHE A 69 -17.31 -2.14 5.33
CA PHE A 69 -16.28 -1.58 4.45
C PHE A 69 -16.84 -0.87 3.22
N ASN A 70 -18.12 -1.08 2.87
CA ASN A 70 -18.71 -0.61 1.60
C ASN A 70 -18.55 0.90 1.41
N GLY A 71 -18.78 1.69 2.45
CA GLY A 71 -18.63 3.15 2.36
C GLY A 71 -17.20 3.56 1.95
N SER A 72 -16.18 2.87 2.47
CA SER A 72 -14.80 3.14 2.08
C SER A 72 -14.45 2.64 0.68
N VAL A 73 -15.04 1.54 0.21
CA VAL A 73 -14.81 1.03 -1.15
C VAL A 73 -15.47 1.95 -2.16
N HIS A 74 -16.74 2.32 -1.94
CA HIS A 74 -17.47 3.23 -2.81
C HIS A 74 -16.75 4.57 -2.98
N ASN A 75 -16.32 5.19 -1.88
CA ASN A 75 -15.75 6.54 -1.92
C ASN A 75 -14.39 6.65 -2.63
N TYR A 76 -13.60 5.58 -2.65
CA TYR A 76 -12.19 5.67 -3.06
C TYR A 76 -11.80 4.71 -4.19
N GLU A 77 -12.58 3.66 -4.44
CA GLU A 77 -12.31 2.68 -5.50
C GLU A 77 -13.33 2.78 -6.64
N ILE A 78 -14.60 3.06 -6.34
CA ILE A 78 -15.69 3.07 -7.34
C ILE A 78 -16.06 4.49 -7.82
N LEU A 79 -15.98 5.49 -6.94
CA LEU A 79 -16.34 6.89 -7.25
C LEU A 79 -15.15 7.83 -7.54
N PRO A 80 -13.97 7.42 -8.04
CA PRO A 80 -12.90 8.40 -8.22
C PRO A 80 -13.37 9.52 -9.16
N SER A 81 -13.34 10.73 -8.60
CA SER A 81 -13.99 11.94 -9.08
C SER A 81 -13.76 12.22 -10.56
N SER A 82 -14.85 12.59 -11.24
CA SER A 82 -14.91 13.14 -12.59
C SER A 82 -13.75 14.08 -12.95
N GLY A 83 -13.03 13.74 -14.01
CA GLY A 83 -12.73 14.71 -15.06
C GLY A 83 -13.78 14.55 -16.16
N ALA A 84 -14.87 15.31 -16.06
CA ALA A 84 -15.96 15.42 -17.02
C ALA A 84 -16.81 14.16 -17.31
N ASP A 85 -18.11 14.37 -17.14
CA ASP A 85 -19.25 13.62 -17.68
C ASP A 85 -19.95 12.59 -16.78
N LEU A 86 -21.28 12.73 -16.83
CA LEU A 86 -22.34 11.88 -16.25
C LEU A 86 -22.67 12.09 -14.76
N ALA A 87 -23.39 13.18 -14.53
CA ALA A 87 -24.69 13.18 -13.85
C ALA A 87 -25.14 11.83 -13.24
N LEU A 88 -25.35 11.84 -11.92
CA LEU A 88 -26.34 11.01 -11.20
C LEU A 88 -26.63 9.67 -11.87
N LYS A 89 -25.65 8.77 -11.89
CA LYS A 89 -25.93 7.34 -11.91
C LYS A 89 -25.65 6.83 -10.51
N GLU A 90 -26.73 6.57 -9.78
CA GLU A 90 -26.80 5.40 -8.92
C GLU A 90 -26.42 4.16 -9.78
N SER A 91 -25.13 3.93 -9.96
CA SER A 91 -24.58 2.65 -10.37
C SER A 91 -23.44 2.38 -9.40
N ALA A 92 -23.71 1.94 -8.17
CA ALA A 92 -24.20 0.60 -7.87
C ALA A 92 -23.40 -0.50 -8.59
N GLN A 93 -22.07 -0.35 -8.66
CA GLN A 93 -21.25 -1.54 -8.40
C GLN A 93 -21.37 -1.83 -6.91
N ASP A 94 -22.28 -2.73 -6.59
CA ASP A 94 -22.29 -3.40 -5.30
C ASP A 94 -20.91 -4.05 -5.12
N VAL A 95 -20.30 -3.88 -3.93
CA VAL A 95 -19.02 -4.50 -3.57
C VAL A 95 -19.04 -6.01 -3.86
N SER A 96 -20.21 -6.65 -3.75
CA SER A 96 -20.42 -8.06 -4.09
C SER A 96 -20.03 -8.43 -5.54
N LYS A 97 -20.13 -7.48 -6.48
CA LYS A 97 -19.88 -7.69 -7.91
C LYS A 97 -18.44 -7.49 -8.33
N LEU A 98 -17.62 -6.83 -7.50
CA LEU A 98 -16.22 -6.56 -7.79
C LEU A 98 -15.45 -7.87 -8.02
N GLN A 99 -14.54 -7.86 -8.96
CA GLN A 99 -13.57 -8.91 -9.25
C GLN A 99 -12.18 -8.45 -8.80
N ALA A 100 -11.22 -9.38 -8.74
CA ALA A 100 -9.86 -9.05 -8.29
C ALA A 100 -9.22 -7.92 -9.11
N HIS A 101 -9.38 -7.94 -10.44
CA HIS A 101 -8.80 -6.93 -11.33
C HIS A 101 -9.41 -5.53 -11.19
N ASP A 102 -10.59 -5.41 -10.55
CA ASP A 102 -11.24 -4.11 -10.30
C ASP A 102 -10.53 -3.32 -9.19
N LEU A 103 -9.81 -4.01 -8.29
CA LEU A 103 -9.11 -3.41 -7.16
C LEU A 103 -7.60 -3.60 -7.31
N LYS A 104 -6.84 -2.50 -7.35
CA LYS A 104 -5.39 -2.54 -7.59
C LYS A 104 -4.65 -1.74 -6.54
N VAL A 105 -3.71 -2.37 -5.84
CA VAL A 105 -2.77 -1.69 -4.95
C VAL A 105 -1.39 -1.65 -5.59
N TRP A 106 -0.93 -0.44 -5.92
CA TRP A 106 0.42 -0.22 -6.40
C TRP A 106 1.46 -0.39 -5.30
N GLY A 107 2.53 -1.10 -5.65
CA GLY A 107 3.66 -1.36 -4.78
C GLY A 107 4.90 -1.77 -5.56
N VAL A 108 5.83 -2.40 -4.86
CA VAL A 108 7.08 -2.93 -5.41
C VAL A 108 7.28 -4.36 -4.94
N ALA A 109 7.90 -5.19 -5.78
CA ALA A 109 8.39 -6.50 -5.37
C ALA A 109 9.92 -6.49 -5.42
N TYR A 110 10.55 -6.96 -4.34
CA TYR A 110 11.99 -7.06 -4.17
C TYR A 110 12.44 -8.51 -4.34
N TYR A 111 13.47 -8.73 -5.14
CA TYR A 111 14.12 -10.03 -5.26
C TYR A 111 15.32 -10.11 -4.31
N ILE A 112 15.36 -11.19 -3.53
CA ILE A 112 16.40 -11.51 -2.56
C ILE A 112 17.10 -12.80 -3.01
N GLU A 113 18.42 -12.73 -3.16
CA GLU A 113 19.22 -13.89 -3.53
C GLU A 113 19.15 -15.00 -2.47
N PRO A 114 19.25 -16.29 -2.87
CA PRO A 114 19.14 -17.44 -1.98
C PRO A 114 19.95 -17.34 -0.67
N GLU A 115 21.19 -16.86 -0.76
CA GLU A 115 22.11 -16.68 0.37
C GLU A 115 21.66 -15.64 1.39
N ASN A 116 20.81 -14.68 0.98
CA ASN A 116 20.37 -13.56 1.81
C ASN A 116 18.94 -13.75 2.36
N VAL A 117 18.21 -14.78 1.92
CA VAL A 117 16.80 -14.98 2.25
C VAL A 117 16.56 -15.05 3.76
N GLU A 118 17.38 -15.81 4.48
CA GLU A 118 17.20 -16.03 5.92
C GLU A 118 17.42 -14.74 6.72
N GLU A 119 18.47 -13.98 6.40
CA GLU A 119 18.75 -12.70 7.06
C GLU A 119 17.65 -11.67 6.80
N VAL A 120 17.17 -11.58 5.56
CA VAL A 120 16.09 -10.65 5.20
C VAL A 120 14.77 -11.05 5.86
N LYS A 121 14.45 -12.34 5.97
CA LYS A 121 13.27 -12.81 6.70
C LYS A 121 13.32 -12.40 8.17
N GLN A 122 14.43 -12.66 8.86
CA GLN A 122 14.61 -12.29 10.26
C GLN A 122 14.49 -10.77 10.47
N TYR A 123 15.06 -9.98 9.56
CA TYR A 123 14.91 -8.52 9.58
C TYR A 123 13.44 -8.09 9.46
N LEU A 124 12.69 -8.69 8.53
CA LEU A 124 11.28 -8.37 8.30
C LEU A 124 10.37 -8.84 9.44
N ASP A 125 10.64 -10.02 10.01
CA ASP A 125 9.91 -10.54 11.17
C ASP A 125 10.03 -9.60 12.38
N ILE A 126 11.14 -8.89 12.53
CA ILE A 126 11.32 -7.86 13.56
C ILE A 126 10.64 -6.55 13.18
N ARG A 127 10.67 -6.18 11.91
CA ARG A 127 10.11 -4.92 11.42
C ARG A 127 8.59 -4.89 11.44
N GLU A 128 7.94 -6.05 11.29
CA GLU A 128 6.48 -6.15 11.13
C GLU A 128 5.80 -6.82 12.35
N GLN A 129 6.39 -6.70 13.55
CA GLN A 129 5.98 -7.39 14.79
C GLN A 129 4.57 -7.06 15.32
N ASP A 130 3.99 -5.90 14.95
CA ASP A 130 2.69 -5.41 15.44
C ASP A 130 1.48 -6.15 14.80
N GLY A 131 1.55 -7.49 14.81
CA GLY A 131 0.51 -8.44 14.41
C GLY A 131 0.40 -8.67 12.90
N TYR A 132 1.31 -8.15 12.09
CA TYR A 132 1.33 -8.52 10.68
C TYR A 132 1.67 -10.01 10.55
N THR A 133 1.00 -10.67 9.61
CA THR A 133 1.23 -12.07 9.29
C THR A 133 1.71 -12.18 7.84
N LEU A 134 2.50 -13.20 7.54
CA LEU A 134 3.04 -13.42 6.21
C LEU A 134 2.02 -14.14 5.32
N HIS A 135 1.70 -13.57 4.17
CA HIS A 135 0.80 -14.11 3.15
C HIS A 135 1.52 -14.28 1.82
N THR A 136 1.01 -15.14 0.96
CA THR A 136 1.45 -15.26 -0.43
C THR A 136 0.37 -14.73 -1.36
N VAL A 137 0.74 -13.77 -2.22
CA VAL A 137 -0.19 -13.15 -3.19
C VAL A 137 0.47 -13.09 -4.58
N GLU A 138 -0.36 -12.88 -5.60
CA GLU A 138 0.10 -12.62 -6.97
C GLU A 138 0.35 -11.11 -7.17
N PHE A 139 1.54 -10.78 -7.65
CA PHE A 139 1.97 -9.43 -7.96
C PHE A 139 2.17 -9.28 -9.46
N HIS A 140 1.36 -8.45 -10.10
CA HIS A 140 1.41 -8.19 -11.55
C HIS A 140 2.47 -7.12 -11.82
N VAL A 141 3.45 -7.45 -12.65
CA VAL A 141 4.62 -6.59 -12.90
C VAL A 141 4.29 -5.58 -14.01
N HIS A 142 4.50 -4.29 -13.72
CA HIS A 142 4.25 -3.19 -14.67
C HIS A 142 5.51 -2.48 -15.14
N SER A 143 6.61 -2.56 -14.38
CA SER A 143 7.91 -2.04 -14.81
C SER A 143 9.03 -3.03 -14.53
N MET A 144 9.97 -3.09 -15.46
CA MET A 144 11.20 -3.86 -15.36
C MET A 144 12.32 -2.94 -14.88
N PRO A 145 13.33 -3.47 -14.16
CA PRO A 145 14.47 -2.67 -13.75
C PRO A 145 15.29 -2.29 -14.99
N ASP A 146 15.65 -1.01 -15.12
CA ASP A 146 16.51 -0.55 -16.20
C ASP A 146 17.87 -1.24 -16.16
N ASN A 147 18.26 -1.90 -17.25
CA ASN A 147 19.60 -2.44 -17.48
C ASN A 147 20.20 -3.22 -16.29
N ASN A 148 19.48 -4.21 -15.77
CA ASN A 148 20.03 -5.17 -14.82
C ASN A 148 20.19 -6.56 -15.48
N PRO A 149 21.39 -6.94 -15.95
CA PRO A 149 21.64 -8.24 -16.57
C PRO A 149 21.32 -9.43 -15.65
N GLU A 150 21.56 -9.28 -14.34
CA GLU A 150 21.30 -10.31 -13.34
C GLU A 150 19.78 -10.53 -13.15
N ALA A 151 18.98 -9.48 -13.36
CA ALA A 151 17.52 -9.58 -13.31
C ALA A 151 16.93 -10.28 -14.54
N ASN A 152 17.58 -10.23 -15.71
CA ASN A 152 17.01 -10.74 -16.96
C ASN A 152 16.67 -12.23 -16.89
N ASP A 153 17.58 -13.05 -16.37
CA ASP A 153 17.37 -14.50 -16.26
C ASP A 153 16.20 -14.81 -15.32
N ILE A 154 16.17 -14.17 -14.15
CA ILE A 154 15.10 -14.33 -13.16
C ILE A 154 13.75 -13.88 -13.72
N LEU A 155 13.71 -12.70 -14.35
CA LEU A 155 12.49 -12.11 -14.89
C LEU A 155 11.96 -12.86 -16.11
N SER A 156 12.84 -13.43 -16.95
CA SER A 156 12.43 -14.24 -18.10
C SER A 156 11.80 -15.59 -17.70
N ALA A 157 12.13 -16.09 -16.51
CA ALA A 157 11.60 -17.32 -15.95
C ALA A 157 10.27 -17.11 -15.18
N LEU A 158 9.82 -15.87 -14.99
CA LEU A 158 8.55 -15.60 -14.31
C LEU A 158 7.34 -16.08 -15.15
N PRO A 159 6.30 -16.59 -14.48
CA PRO A 159 5.09 -17.00 -15.16
C PRO A 159 4.35 -15.79 -15.75
N ARG A 160 3.55 -16.06 -16.78
CA ARG A 160 2.63 -15.10 -17.39
C ARG A 160 1.19 -15.50 -17.11
N ALA A 161 0.33 -14.52 -16.88
CA ALA A 161 -1.11 -14.71 -16.83
C ALA A 161 -1.66 -14.91 -18.26
N ASP A 162 -2.94 -15.26 -18.37
CA ASP A 162 -3.59 -15.54 -19.66
C ASP A 162 -3.63 -14.32 -20.60
N ASP A 163 -3.57 -13.11 -20.04
CA ASP A 163 -3.46 -11.84 -20.76
C ASP A 163 -2.02 -11.52 -21.23
N GLY A 164 -1.05 -12.33 -20.83
CA GLY A 164 0.37 -12.18 -21.17
C GLY A 164 1.19 -11.40 -20.16
N ASP A 165 0.57 -10.80 -19.13
CA ASP A 165 1.27 -10.02 -18.11
C ASP A 165 2.10 -10.92 -17.20
N LEU A 166 3.29 -10.45 -16.84
CA LEU A 166 4.15 -11.14 -15.88
C LEU A 166 3.55 -11.04 -14.48
N TYR A 167 3.55 -12.16 -13.75
CA TYR A 167 3.20 -12.15 -12.34
C TYR A 167 4.21 -12.90 -11.48
N ILE A 168 4.26 -12.52 -10.21
CA ILE A 168 5.15 -13.11 -9.20
C ILE A 168 4.27 -13.61 -8.05
N LYS A 169 4.39 -14.89 -7.70
CA LYS A 169 3.90 -15.38 -6.40
C LYS A 169 4.90 -14.99 -5.33
N SER A 170 4.54 -14.03 -4.50
CA SER A 170 5.46 -13.34 -3.61
C SER A 170 4.87 -13.20 -2.21
N HIS A 171 5.75 -13.05 -1.23
CA HIS A 171 5.35 -12.87 0.16
C HIS A 171 4.96 -11.41 0.43
N VAL A 172 4.02 -11.20 1.33
CA VAL A 172 3.58 -9.88 1.79
C VAL A 172 3.14 -9.96 3.24
N TYR A 173 3.51 -8.96 4.04
CA TYR A 173 3.06 -8.86 5.44
C TYR A 173 1.73 -8.12 5.49
N ILE A 174 0.68 -8.70 6.07
CA ILE A 174 -0.65 -8.07 6.17
C ILE A 174 -1.15 -8.11 7.62
N GLY A 175 -1.60 -6.96 8.13
CA GLY A 175 -2.38 -6.88 9.36
C GLY A 175 -3.83 -7.16 9.04
N THR A 176 -4.27 -8.41 9.23
CA THR A 176 -5.60 -8.88 8.84
C THR A 176 -6.70 -8.19 9.66
N ILE A 177 -7.96 -8.32 9.24
CA ILE A 177 -9.09 -7.71 9.96
C ILE A 177 -9.28 -8.27 11.38
N ASP A 178 -8.74 -9.47 11.65
CA ASP A 178 -8.74 -10.11 12.97
C ASP A 178 -7.57 -9.70 13.88
N ASN A 179 -6.63 -8.89 13.36
CA ASN A 179 -5.49 -8.41 14.12
C ASN A 179 -5.96 -7.44 15.23
N GLN A 180 -5.40 -7.58 16.44
CA GLN A 180 -5.70 -6.70 17.58
C GLN A 180 -5.40 -5.22 17.31
N SER A 181 -4.44 -4.94 16.43
CA SER A 181 -4.05 -3.61 15.96
C SER A 181 -4.88 -3.13 14.76
N PHE A 182 -5.82 -3.94 14.24
CA PHE A 182 -6.75 -3.49 13.21
C PHE A 182 -7.80 -2.56 13.81
N VAL A 183 -7.91 -1.35 13.28
CA VAL A 183 -8.83 -0.30 13.76
C VAL A 183 -9.88 0.09 12.71
N GLY A 184 -9.91 -0.64 11.59
CA GLY A 184 -10.83 -0.40 10.48
C GLY A 184 -12.25 -0.96 10.73
N PRO A 185 -13.26 -0.46 10.00
CA PRO A 185 -13.21 0.74 9.18
C PRO A 185 -13.11 2.00 10.04
N GLU A 186 -12.19 2.90 9.70
CA GLU A 186 -12.05 4.22 10.33
C GLU A 186 -12.31 5.32 9.30
N SER A 187 -13.07 6.36 9.68
CA SER A 187 -13.33 7.47 8.79
C SER A 187 -12.05 8.22 8.45
N ILE A 188 -11.92 8.67 7.20
CA ILE A 188 -10.71 9.36 6.74
C ILE A 188 -10.40 10.61 7.60
N ALA A 189 -11.44 11.30 8.09
CA ALA A 189 -11.30 12.47 8.96
C ALA A 189 -10.69 12.11 10.32
N LYS A 190 -11.13 11.00 10.94
CA LYS A 190 -10.56 10.51 12.20
C LYS A 190 -9.12 10.03 11.99
N THR A 191 -8.87 9.25 10.95
CA THR A 191 -7.51 8.81 10.58
C THR A 191 -6.58 10.01 10.35
N ALA A 192 -7.04 11.05 9.65
CA ALA A 192 -6.27 12.25 9.40
C ALA A 192 -5.92 13.02 10.68
N GLN A 193 -6.87 13.17 11.61
CA GLN A 193 -6.62 13.82 12.91
C GLN A 193 -5.54 13.09 13.72
N ILE A 194 -5.57 11.76 13.71
CA ILE A 194 -4.57 10.93 14.40
C ILE A 194 -3.21 11.08 13.72
N ILE A 195 -3.13 10.94 12.39
CA ILE A 195 -1.88 11.07 11.64
C ILE A 195 -1.25 12.45 11.84
N LYS A 196 -2.07 13.50 11.90
CA LYS A 196 -1.61 14.88 12.10
C LYS A 196 -0.95 15.12 13.45
N SER A 197 -1.32 14.36 14.48
CA SER A 197 -0.88 14.57 15.86
C SER A 197 0.07 13.48 16.40
N SER A 198 0.13 12.32 15.74
CA SER A 198 0.90 11.17 16.21
C SER A 198 2.36 11.23 15.77
N ARG A 199 3.24 10.82 16.68
CA ARG A 199 4.68 10.67 16.46
C ARG A 199 5.18 9.51 17.31
N GLY A 200 6.03 8.67 16.72
CA GLY A 200 6.70 7.59 17.44
C GLY A 200 8.22 7.63 17.27
N PRO A 201 8.93 6.59 17.73
CA PRO A 201 10.38 6.44 17.59
C PRO A 201 10.89 6.55 16.14
N SER A 202 10.07 6.18 15.15
CA SER A 202 10.41 6.29 13.72
C SER A 202 10.06 7.65 13.10
N GLY A 203 9.65 8.62 13.92
CA GLY A 203 9.31 9.98 13.53
C GLY A 203 7.80 10.21 13.35
N ASP A 204 7.47 11.35 12.75
CA ASP A 204 6.08 11.81 12.61
C ASP A 204 5.26 10.85 11.74
N ASN A 205 4.00 10.63 12.11
CA ASN A 205 3.09 9.80 11.33
C ASN A 205 2.74 10.45 9.99
N PHE A 206 2.59 11.77 9.94
CA PHE A 206 2.38 12.50 8.69
C PHE A 206 3.52 12.31 7.69
N LEU A 207 4.78 12.23 8.16
CA LEU A 207 5.92 11.99 7.27
C LEU A 207 5.85 10.59 6.63
N TYR A 208 5.36 9.59 7.36
CA TYR A 208 5.09 8.27 6.79
C TYR A 208 4.08 8.35 5.64
N LEU A 209 2.93 8.99 5.89
CA LEU A 209 1.86 9.15 4.88
C LEU A 209 2.35 9.92 3.66
N LYS A 210 3.06 11.04 3.87
CA LYS A 210 3.61 11.86 2.79
C LYS A 210 4.60 11.07 1.94
N ASN A 211 5.56 10.39 2.56
CA ASN A 211 6.55 9.60 1.85
C ASN A 211 5.89 8.46 1.06
N LEU A 212 4.93 7.76 1.66
CA LEU A 212 4.18 6.71 0.97
C LEU A 212 3.47 7.24 -0.27
N THR A 213 2.70 8.31 -0.11
CA THR A 213 1.89 8.91 -1.20
C THR A 213 2.78 9.38 -2.33
N THR A 214 3.86 10.12 -2.03
CA THR A 214 4.84 10.56 -3.04
C THR A 214 5.51 9.39 -3.74
N SER A 215 5.91 8.34 -3.00
CA SER A 215 6.56 7.19 -3.62
C SER A 215 5.63 6.36 -4.48
N VAL A 216 4.35 6.22 -4.10
CA VAL A 216 3.32 5.54 -4.91
C VAL A 216 3.08 6.29 -6.23
N ILE A 217 2.94 7.61 -6.19
CA ILE A 217 2.82 8.44 -7.41
C ILE A 217 4.03 8.25 -8.33
N ALA A 218 5.23 8.07 -7.77
CA ALA A 218 6.45 7.88 -8.54
C ALA A 218 6.66 6.46 -9.10
N LEU A 219 5.76 5.50 -8.84
CA LEU A 219 5.90 4.11 -9.32
C LEU A 219 5.57 3.93 -10.80
N HIS A 220 4.85 4.87 -11.41
CA HIS A 220 4.45 4.84 -12.81
C HIS A 220 4.35 6.26 -13.39
N SER A 221 4.74 6.45 -14.65
CA SER A 221 4.88 7.78 -15.27
C SER A 221 3.54 8.50 -15.50
N ASP A 222 2.44 7.76 -15.70
CA ASP A 222 1.20 8.32 -16.26
C ASP A 222 0.06 8.50 -15.24
N LEU A 223 0.35 8.86 -13.98
CA LEU A 223 -0.62 8.90 -12.86
C LEU A 223 -1.43 7.60 -12.67
N ALA A 224 -1.13 6.52 -13.40
CA ALA A 224 -1.82 5.23 -13.29
C ALA A 224 -1.64 4.59 -11.91
N SER A 225 -0.61 5.03 -11.16
CA SER A 225 -0.37 4.65 -9.78
C SER A 225 -1.02 5.56 -8.73
N ALA A 226 -1.81 6.56 -9.15
CA ALA A 226 -2.57 7.41 -8.25
C ALA A 226 -3.47 6.57 -7.33
N ASP A 227 -3.53 6.98 -6.07
CA ASP A 227 -4.33 6.32 -5.03
C ASP A 227 -5.17 7.41 -4.36
N SER A 228 -6.44 7.47 -4.76
CA SER A 228 -7.37 8.52 -4.34
C SER A 228 -7.54 8.56 -2.82
N TYR A 229 -7.43 7.42 -2.13
CA TYR A 229 -7.48 7.37 -0.68
C TYR A 229 -6.23 8.00 -0.04
N LEU A 230 -5.03 7.63 -0.51
CA LEU A 230 -3.78 8.21 -0.01
C LEU A 230 -3.70 9.72 -0.25
N GLU A 231 -4.12 10.19 -1.43
CA GLU A 231 -4.11 11.60 -1.77
C GLU A 231 -5.10 12.41 -0.92
N ALA A 232 -6.33 11.93 -0.78
CA ALA A 232 -7.33 12.55 0.09
C ALA A 232 -6.87 12.59 1.55
N LEU A 233 -6.30 11.49 2.05
CA LEU A 233 -5.80 11.41 3.42
C LEU A 233 -4.62 12.34 3.64
N THR A 234 -3.71 12.43 2.66
CA THR A 234 -2.56 13.36 2.70
C THR A 234 -3.03 14.80 2.78
N HIS A 235 -4.00 15.18 1.94
CA HIS A 235 -4.59 16.52 1.96
C HIS A 235 -5.21 16.87 3.32
N LEU A 236 -6.02 15.97 3.88
CA LEU A 236 -6.69 16.17 5.18
C LEU A 236 -5.70 16.20 6.37
N SER A 237 -4.56 15.51 6.24
CA SER A 237 -3.59 15.37 7.32
C SER A 237 -2.54 16.49 7.34
N LEU A 238 -2.55 17.43 6.38
CA LEU A 238 -1.57 18.52 6.28
C LEU A 238 -1.43 19.31 7.60
N PRO A 239 -0.23 19.35 8.20
CA PRO A 239 0.06 20.19 9.36
C PRO A 239 -0.07 21.67 9.04
N ALA A 240 -0.47 22.49 10.01
CA ALA A 240 -0.60 23.93 9.82
C ALA A 240 0.71 24.63 9.42
N SER A 241 1.85 24.07 9.85
CA SER A 241 3.19 24.54 9.46
C SER A 241 3.54 24.28 7.99
N GLN A 242 2.77 23.44 7.29
CA GLN A 242 2.96 23.11 5.86
C GLN A 242 1.80 23.60 4.99
N MET A 243 0.85 24.37 5.54
CA MET A 243 -0.18 25.04 4.74
C MET A 243 0.39 26.35 4.17
N GLU A 244 0.30 26.54 2.85
CA GLU A 244 0.63 27.81 2.21
C GLU A 244 -0.11 28.96 2.91
N PRO A 245 0.55 30.08 3.27
CA PRO A 245 -0.14 31.21 3.86
C PRO A 245 -1.18 31.71 2.85
N LYS A 246 -2.45 31.76 3.26
CA LYS A 246 -3.50 32.39 2.47
C LYS A 246 -3.01 33.79 2.13
N GLY A 247 -2.68 34.03 0.87
CA GLY A 247 -2.33 35.34 0.37
C GLY A 247 -3.48 36.28 0.72
N PHE A 248 -3.26 37.18 1.67
CA PHE A 248 -4.09 38.35 1.80
C PHE A 248 -3.88 39.15 0.52
N SER A 249 -4.77 38.96 -0.46
CA SER A 249 -4.96 39.96 -1.50
C SER A 249 -5.37 41.23 -0.77
N GLN A 250 -4.42 42.16 -0.64
CA GLN A 250 -4.72 43.51 -0.17
C GLN A 250 -5.71 44.13 -1.16
N LEU A 251 -6.70 44.79 -0.57
CA LEU A 251 -7.75 45.57 -1.22
C LEU A 251 -7.18 46.67 -2.12
#